data_AF-A0A7S3XXZ8-F1
#
_entry.id   AF-A0A7S3XXZ8-F1
#
_cell.length_a   1.000
_cell.length_b   1.000
_cell.length_c   1.000
_cell.angle_alpha   90.00
_cell.angle_beta   90.00
_cell.angle_gamma   90.00
#
_symmetry.space_group_name_H-M   'P 1'
#
loop_
_entity.id
_entity.type
_entity.pdbx_description
1 polymer ?
#
loop_
_entity_poly.entity_id
_entity_poly.type
_entity_poly.pdbx_seq_one_letter_code
_entity_poly.pdbx_strand_id
1 'polypeptide(L)'
;MGIASNILFLIFASFIASSICAPARRGPVTADSKRAQLFNLAKAQSDYVVELNDGNFDFYAAESPRPYHIVAFFTATHKRYGCNMCKSSLDAFKEAAASYKATLGDTMRGDEIFFIAVDIDSAKNTFQRFQFKTVPQVFVIPPSTAGLPAYTADPSASFLPDAHPEAEKFARFVERQLGVKFQIVRSNTRALMTLFALLGAMVAAVRPILNRIDFFLRLVRKKAIWMVVCLGLYTTSISGMIYDIIRNPPPYYMNHQTGQINFFHPQSNQQFVAEGFIIGFLNVGAAIALILMVTQMKRFKDPQNKSTFVGICYAVFVILLYTIISLYRVKNRWYMRV
;
A
#
# COMPACT_ATOMS: atom_id res chain seq x y z
N MET A 1 63.39 -28.07 40.47
CA MET A 1 62.23 -28.05 41.38
C MET A 1 61.50 -26.69 41.40
N GLY A 2 61.43 -25.95 40.27
CA GLY A 2 60.89 -24.56 40.26
C GLY A 2 59.81 -24.24 39.23
N ILE A 3 59.46 -25.19 38.34
CA ILE A 3 58.53 -24.92 37.22
C ILE A 3 57.11 -25.44 37.54
N ALA A 4 56.98 -26.53 38.29
CA ALA A 4 55.68 -27.10 38.67
C ALA A 4 54.89 -26.25 39.70
N SER A 5 55.58 -25.44 40.51
CA SER A 5 54.93 -24.60 41.53
C SER A 5 54.24 -23.36 40.94
N ASN A 6 54.79 -22.80 39.85
CA ASN A 6 54.22 -21.61 39.20
C ASN A 6 52.98 -21.92 38.34
N ILE A 7 52.89 -23.12 37.78
CA ILE A 7 51.72 -23.55 36.99
C ILE A 7 50.51 -23.80 37.91
N LEU A 8 50.73 -24.36 39.10
CA LEU A 8 49.67 -24.59 40.08
C LEU A 8 49.10 -23.26 40.61
N PHE A 9 49.94 -22.24 40.81
CA PHE A 9 49.51 -20.90 41.23
C PHE A 9 48.70 -20.16 40.15
N LEU A 10 49.06 -20.31 38.87
CA LEU A 10 48.34 -19.68 37.75
C LEU A 10 46.97 -20.32 37.50
N ILE A 11 46.83 -21.63 37.68
CA ILE A 11 45.54 -22.34 37.54
C ILE A 11 44.61 -22.02 38.72
N PHE A 12 45.15 -21.86 39.93
CA PHE A 12 44.35 -21.45 41.09
C PHE A 12 43.90 -19.99 40.99
N ALA A 13 44.74 -19.10 40.45
CA ALA A 13 44.38 -17.70 40.19
C ALA A 13 43.31 -17.56 39.09
N SER A 14 43.33 -18.40 38.05
CA SER A 14 42.29 -18.38 37.01
C SER A 14 40.94 -18.90 37.51
N PHE A 15 40.94 -19.86 38.45
CA PHE A 15 39.69 -20.39 39.03
C PHE A 15 39.01 -19.39 39.98
N ILE A 16 39.78 -18.63 40.76
CA ILE A 16 39.23 -17.59 41.65
C ILE A 16 38.70 -16.39 40.85
N ALA A 17 39.32 -16.06 39.71
CA ALA A 17 38.83 -15.00 38.83
C ALA A 17 37.50 -15.34 38.13
N SER A 18 37.21 -16.62 37.88
CA SER A 18 35.95 -17.06 37.26
C SER A 18 34.75 -17.14 38.21
N SER A 19 34.95 -17.07 39.53
CA SER A 19 33.86 -17.18 40.53
C SER A 19 33.34 -15.83 41.03
N ILE A 20 33.89 -14.71 40.56
CA ILE A 20 33.43 -13.35 40.87
C ILE A 20 32.90 -12.69 39.59
N CYS A 21 31.94 -13.33 38.94
CA CYS A 21 31.02 -12.65 38.05
C CYS A 21 29.61 -12.92 38.56
N ALA A 22 29.26 -12.21 39.64
CA ALA A 22 27.88 -12.12 40.06
C ALA A 22 27.08 -11.52 38.88
N PRO A 23 25.93 -12.08 38.50
CA PRO A 23 25.06 -11.43 37.52
C PRO A 23 24.75 -10.03 38.06
N ALA A 24 25.05 -9.00 37.26
CA ALA A 24 24.67 -7.63 37.56
C ALA A 24 23.17 -7.63 37.87
N ARG A 25 22.81 -7.46 39.14
CA ARG A 25 21.42 -7.29 39.55
C ARG A 25 20.91 -6.09 38.77
N ARG A 26 19.94 -6.30 37.87
CA ARG A 26 19.17 -5.21 37.26
C ARG A 26 18.62 -4.37 38.42
N GLY A 27 19.17 -3.19 38.62
CA GLY A 27 18.63 -2.24 39.58
C GLY A 27 17.16 -1.94 39.25
N PRO A 28 16.38 -1.38 40.19
CA PRO A 28 15.02 -0.96 39.89
C PRO A 28 15.03 -0.04 38.67
N VAL A 29 14.33 -0.43 37.60
CA VAL A 29 14.21 0.37 36.39
C VAL A 29 13.52 1.66 36.77
N THR A 30 14.25 2.78 36.76
CA THR A 30 13.68 4.09 37.04
C THR A 30 12.91 4.59 35.84
N ALA A 31 11.84 5.37 36.06
CA ALA A 31 11.05 6.03 35.02
C ALA A 31 11.92 6.74 33.96
N ASP A 32 12.98 7.41 34.40
CA ASP A 32 13.92 8.11 33.51
C ASP A 32 14.75 7.16 32.65
N SER A 33 15.21 6.02 33.20
CA SER A 33 15.94 5.01 32.42
C SER A 33 15.10 4.44 31.28
N LYS A 34 13.81 4.25 31.54
CA LYS A 34 12.83 3.74 30.57
C LYS A 34 12.55 4.75 29.46
N ARG A 35 12.37 6.03 29.82
CA ARG A 35 12.26 7.13 28.86
C ARG A 35 13.50 7.22 27.97
N ALA A 36 14.69 7.20 28.57
CA ALA A 36 15.94 7.31 27.82
C ALA A 36 16.15 6.14 26.83
N GLN A 37 15.79 4.92 27.23
CA GLN A 37 15.81 3.76 26.34
C GLN A 37 14.86 3.94 25.15
N LEU A 38 13.62 4.37 25.41
CA LEU A 38 12.62 4.57 24.36
C LEU A 38 13.01 5.71 23.40
N PHE A 39 13.58 6.79 23.92
CA PHE A 39 14.11 7.88 23.12
C PHE A 39 15.24 7.42 22.19
N ASN A 40 16.18 6.61 22.68
CA ASN A 40 17.25 6.06 21.85
C ASN A 40 16.70 5.13 20.75
N LEU A 41 15.67 4.32 21.07
CA LEU A 41 14.99 3.48 20.08
C LEU A 41 14.29 4.34 19.01
N ALA A 42 13.58 5.40 19.40
CA ALA A 42 12.92 6.31 18.47
C ALA A 42 13.92 7.07 17.60
N LYS A 43 15.04 7.52 18.17
CA LYS A 43 16.10 8.24 17.45
C LYS A 43 16.80 7.36 16.42
N ALA A 44 16.99 6.07 16.73
CA ALA A 44 17.57 5.09 15.82
C ALA A 44 16.71 4.88 14.56
N GLN A 45 15.40 5.16 14.64
CA GLN A 45 14.50 5.06 13.50
C GLN A 45 14.47 6.37 12.70
N SER A 46 14.51 6.24 11.37
CA SER A 46 14.45 7.39 10.45
C SER A 46 13.09 8.09 10.43
N ASP A 47 12.03 7.35 10.73
CA ASP A 47 10.63 7.81 10.78
C ASP A 47 10.16 8.17 12.21
N TYR A 48 11.02 7.99 13.22
CA TYR A 48 10.71 8.24 14.64
C TYR A 48 9.56 7.38 15.20
N VAL A 49 9.23 6.26 14.55
CA VAL A 49 8.20 5.33 15.01
C VAL A 49 8.86 4.06 15.55
N VAL A 50 8.57 3.73 16.81
CA VAL A 50 9.09 2.51 17.44
C VAL A 50 8.09 1.37 17.27
N GLU A 51 8.50 0.27 16.66
CA GLU A 51 7.67 -0.93 16.55
C GLU A 51 7.76 -1.75 17.84
N LEU A 52 6.61 -2.01 18.48
CA LEU A 52 6.53 -2.84 19.69
C LEU A 52 5.83 -4.17 19.42
N ASN A 53 6.30 -5.19 20.13
CA ASN A 53 5.73 -6.53 20.17
C ASN A 53 5.08 -6.80 21.54
N ASP A 54 4.44 -7.96 21.70
CA ASP A 54 3.81 -8.34 22.99
C ASP A 54 4.78 -8.28 24.18
N GLY A 55 6.04 -8.66 23.99
CA GLY A 55 7.04 -8.71 25.07
C GLY A 55 7.48 -7.33 25.58
N ASN A 56 7.51 -6.33 24.69
CA ASN A 56 8.01 -4.99 25.01
C ASN A 56 6.89 -3.97 25.17
N PHE A 57 5.68 -4.25 24.68
CA PHE A 57 4.53 -3.35 24.81
C PHE A 57 4.17 -3.13 26.27
N ASP A 58 4.07 -4.21 27.05
CA ASP A 58 3.73 -4.10 28.48
C ASP A 58 4.78 -3.25 29.21
N PHE A 59 6.06 -3.55 28.97
CA PHE A 59 7.16 -2.77 29.52
C PHE A 59 7.02 -1.30 29.14
N TYR A 60 7.07 -0.89 27.86
CA TYR A 60 7.14 0.53 27.52
C TYR A 60 5.81 1.31 27.65
N ALA A 61 4.66 0.66 27.44
CA ALA A 61 3.37 1.32 27.27
C ALA A 61 2.36 1.04 28.41
N ALA A 62 2.40 -0.13 29.06
CA ALA A 62 1.40 -0.50 30.07
C ALA A 62 1.90 -0.34 31.52
N GLU A 63 3.13 -0.73 31.81
CA GLU A 63 3.71 -0.70 33.17
C GLU A 63 4.01 0.73 33.65
N SER A 64 3.63 1.05 34.88
CA SER A 64 3.99 2.30 35.58
C SER A 64 5.34 2.14 36.31
N PRO A 65 6.13 3.20 36.53
CA PRO A 65 5.90 4.60 36.18
C PRO A 65 6.32 4.97 34.73
N ARG A 66 5.62 5.93 34.12
CA ARG A 66 5.91 6.48 32.77
C ARG A 66 5.76 8.00 32.76
N PRO A 67 6.86 8.76 32.63
CA PRO A 67 6.85 10.23 32.57
C PRO A 67 6.82 10.71 31.10
N TYR A 68 5.97 10.13 30.26
CA TYR A 68 5.89 10.47 28.83
C TYR A 68 4.53 10.06 28.24
N HIS A 69 4.17 10.68 27.12
CA HIS A 69 2.98 10.34 26.34
C HIS A 69 3.34 9.35 25.22
N ILE A 70 2.46 8.41 24.93
CA ILE A 70 2.59 7.54 23.76
C ILE A 70 1.41 7.77 22.82
N VAL A 71 1.69 7.96 21.54
CA VAL A 71 0.70 7.84 20.47
C VAL A 71 0.88 6.46 19.85
N ALA A 72 -0.07 5.57 20.09
CA ALA A 72 0.02 4.17 19.67
C ALA A 72 -0.85 3.92 18.44
N PHE A 73 -0.25 3.34 17.40
CA PHE A 73 -0.86 3.00 16.12
C PHE A 73 -0.98 1.49 15.97
N PHE A 74 -2.21 0.97 16.03
CA PHE A 74 -2.52 -0.45 15.90
C PHE A 74 -2.89 -0.77 14.46
N THR A 75 -2.21 -1.74 13.86
CA THR A 75 -2.31 -2.01 12.42
C THR A 75 -2.13 -3.48 12.07
N ALA A 76 -2.38 -3.80 10.79
CA ALA A 76 -2.16 -5.11 10.19
C ALA A 76 -1.54 -4.93 8.80
N THR A 77 -0.21 -4.84 8.74
CA THR A 77 0.52 -4.53 7.50
C THR A 77 0.86 -5.75 6.66
N HIS A 78 0.83 -6.95 7.25
CA HIS A 78 1.21 -8.17 6.56
C HIS A 78 0.30 -8.45 5.34
N LYS A 79 0.91 -8.88 4.22
CA LYS A 79 0.20 -9.08 2.93
C LYS A 79 -0.98 -10.05 3.03
N ARG A 80 -0.94 -11.00 3.98
CA ARG A 80 -2.02 -11.97 4.24
C ARG A 80 -3.37 -11.34 4.55
N TYR A 81 -3.39 -10.13 5.11
CA TYR A 81 -4.61 -9.43 5.46
C TYR A 81 -5.16 -8.56 4.33
N GLY A 82 -4.37 -8.31 3.27
CA GLY A 82 -4.80 -7.45 2.16
C GLY A 82 -5.17 -6.01 2.55
N CYS A 83 -4.76 -5.52 3.73
CA CYS A 83 -5.15 -4.22 4.23
C CYS A 83 -4.30 -3.08 3.62
N ASN A 84 -4.73 -2.56 2.47
CA ASN A 84 -4.07 -1.42 1.82
C ASN A 84 -4.18 -0.14 2.67
N MET A 85 -5.32 0.06 3.32
CA MET A 85 -5.58 1.22 4.20
C MET A 85 -4.64 1.24 5.42
N CYS A 86 -4.29 0.07 5.96
CA CYS A 86 -3.37 -0.08 7.08
C CYS A 86 -1.95 0.40 6.71
N LYS A 87 -1.51 0.11 5.48
CA LYS A 87 -0.20 0.52 4.97
C LYS A 87 -0.15 2.02 4.69
N SER A 88 -1.12 2.54 3.94
CA SER A 88 -1.17 3.98 3.65
C SER A 88 -1.33 4.83 4.91
N SER A 89 -2.10 4.35 5.89
CA SER A 89 -2.24 5.03 7.19
C SER A 89 -0.97 4.98 8.03
N LEU A 90 -0.23 3.87 7.99
CA LEU A 90 1.06 3.76 8.68
C LEU A 90 2.10 4.71 8.07
N ASP A 91 2.15 4.83 6.75
CA ASP A 91 3.06 5.76 6.06
C ASP A 91 2.77 7.21 6.46
N ALA A 92 1.49 7.61 6.48
CA ALA A 92 1.07 8.93 6.93
C ALA A 92 1.35 9.17 8.43
N PHE A 93 1.21 8.15 9.28
CA PHE A 93 1.56 8.20 10.70
C PHE A 93 3.07 8.39 10.90
N LYS A 94 3.90 7.66 10.14
CA LYS A 94 5.37 7.79 10.11
C LYS A 94 5.81 9.19 9.66
N GLU A 95 5.14 9.76 8.67
CA GLU A 95 5.39 11.14 8.23
C GLU A 95 5.10 12.17 9.33
N ALA A 96 4.00 11.99 10.09
CA ALA A 96 3.68 12.84 11.22
C ALA A 96 4.72 12.71 12.35
N ALA A 97 5.15 11.49 12.68
CA ALA A 97 6.17 11.24 13.71
C ALA A 97 7.54 11.84 13.33
N ALA A 98 7.98 11.67 12.09
CA ALA A 98 9.21 12.28 11.59
C ALA A 98 9.15 13.82 11.62
N SER A 99 7.99 14.40 11.31
CA SER A 99 7.75 15.85 11.36
C SER A 99 7.79 16.39 12.80
N TYR A 100 7.24 15.63 13.75
CA TYR A 100 7.35 15.94 15.17
C TYR A 100 8.82 15.94 15.62
N LYS A 101 9.62 14.92 15.26
CA LYS A 101 11.06 14.88 15.53
C LYS A 101 11.80 16.10 14.98
N ALA A 102 11.48 16.50 13.74
CA ALA A 102 12.07 17.68 13.12
C ALA A 102 11.76 18.98 13.88
N THR A 103 10.61 19.05 14.55
CA THR A 103 10.21 20.20 15.38
C THR A 103 10.85 20.17 16.77
N LEU A 104 11.01 18.98 17.37
CA LEU A 104 11.59 18.79 18.69
C LEU A 104 13.12 19.01 18.70
N GLY A 105 13.80 18.64 17.61
CA GLY A 105 15.26 18.57 17.56
C GLY A 105 15.80 17.35 18.30
N ASP A 106 17.09 17.39 18.65
CA ASP A 106 17.82 16.26 19.28
C ASP A 106 17.82 16.29 20.82
N THR A 107 17.13 17.27 21.43
CA THR A 107 17.11 17.48 22.87
C THR A 107 15.98 16.74 23.55
N MET A 108 16.29 16.00 24.61
CA MET A 108 15.25 15.40 25.45
C MET A 108 14.50 16.46 26.24
N ARG A 109 13.16 16.42 26.21
CA ARG A 109 12.28 17.30 27.00
C ARG A 109 11.48 16.45 27.99
N GLY A 110 11.12 17.03 29.13
CA GLY A 110 10.38 16.34 30.20
C GLY A 110 9.08 15.69 29.73
N ASP A 111 8.43 16.27 28.71
CA ASP A 111 7.08 15.94 28.25
C ASP A 111 7.09 15.34 26.83
N GLU A 112 7.98 14.37 26.60
CA GLU A 112 8.11 13.73 25.28
C GLU A 112 6.88 12.93 24.86
N ILE A 113 6.59 13.03 23.56
CA ILE A 113 5.60 12.22 22.86
C ILE A 113 6.35 11.18 22.03
N PHE A 114 6.09 9.90 22.30
CA PHE A 114 6.62 8.78 21.54
C PHE A 114 5.58 8.21 20.60
N PHE A 115 5.96 8.02 19.34
CA PHE A 115 5.12 7.40 18.32
C PHE A 115 5.46 5.91 18.24
N ILE A 116 4.44 5.07 18.40
CA ILE A 116 4.61 3.62 18.47
C ILE A 116 3.69 2.96 17.46
N ALA A 117 4.19 1.95 16.76
CA ALA A 117 3.39 1.09 15.90
C ALA A 117 3.34 -0.33 16.46
N VAL A 118 2.16 -0.94 16.42
CA VAL A 118 1.91 -2.29 16.93
C VAL A 118 1.18 -3.07 15.85
N ASP A 119 1.84 -4.07 15.28
CA ASP A 119 1.24 -4.96 14.28
C ASP A 119 0.60 -6.18 14.96
N ILE A 120 -0.55 -6.61 14.46
CA ILE A 120 -1.25 -7.80 14.96
C ILE A 120 -0.39 -9.06 14.91
N ASP A 121 0.56 -9.15 13.97
CA ASP A 121 1.43 -10.31 13.84
C ASP A 121 2.47 -10.40 14.96
N SER A 122 2.95 -9.25 15.43
CA SER A 122 3.95 -9.14 16.50
C SER A 122 3.34 -9.02 17.89
N ALA A 123 2.06 -8.67 18.01
CA ALA A 123 1.44 -8.32 19.28
C ALA A 123 0.01 -8.86 19.48
N LYS A 124 -0.22 -10.15 19.18
CA LYS A 124 -1.57 -10.77 19.25
C LYS A 124 -2.22 -10.64 20.62
N ASN A 125 -1.45 -10.83 21.70
CA ASN A 125 -1.99 -10.78 23.06
C ASN A 125 -2.41 -9.35 23.43
N THR A 126 -1.65 -8.36 22.98
CA THR A 126 -1.99 -6.94 23.12
C THR A 126 -3.29 -6.64 22.39
N PHE A 127 -3.46 -7.05 21.13
CA PHE A 127 -4.72 -6.84 20.40
C PHE A 127 -5.94 -7.46 21.08
N GLN A 128 -5.79 -8.65 21.68
CA GLN A 128 -6.87 -9.31 22.42
C GLN A 128 -7.26 -8.55 23.69
N ARG A 129 -6.29 -8.02 24.44
CA ARG A 129 -6.56 -7.23 25.66
C ARG A 129 -7.34 -5.95 25.35
N PHE A 130 -7.04 -5.30 24.23
CA PHE A 130 -7.70 -4.06 23.82
C PHE A 130 -9.03 -4.31 23.09
N GLN A 131 -9.36 -5.57 22.75
CA GLN A 131 -10.61 -5.96 22.10
C GLN A 131 -10.95 -5.15 20.84
N PHE A 132 -9.95 -4.78 20.04
CA PHE A 132 -10.17 -4.01 18.82
C PHE A 132 -10.96 -4.82 17.79
N LYS A 133 -12.10 -4.27 17.34
CA LYS A 133 -12.95 -4.86 16.31
C LYS A 133 -12.50 -4.55 14.88
N THR A 134 -11.78 -3.44 14.72
CA THR A 134 -11.33 -2.91 13.42
C THR A 134 -9.91 -2.35 13.54
N VAL A 135 -9.19 -2.34 12.42
CA VAL A 135 -7.86 -1.73 12.25
C VAL A 135 -7.83 -0.90 10.96
N PRO A 136 -6.99 0.14 10.85
CA PRO A 136 -6.09 0.68 11.87
C PRO A 136 -6.81 1.51 12.95
N GLN A 137 -6.23 1.58 14.15
CA GLN A 137 -6.69 2.45 15.24
C GLN A 137 -5.54 3.21 15.86
N VAL A 138 -5.78 4.47 16.23
CA VAL A 138 -4.80 5.32 16.91
C VAL A 138 -5.39 5.86 18.19
N PHE A 139 -4.61 5.86 19.27
CA PHE A 139 -5.00 6.52 20.50
C PHE A 139 -3.77 7.01 21.26
N VAL A 140 -4.03 7.77 22.32
CA VAL A 140 -3.00 8.35 23.17
C VAL A 140 -3.02 7.65 24.53
N ILE A 141 -1.85 7.22 24.99
CA ILE A 141 -1.64 6.71 26.34
C ILE A 141 -1.00 7.84 27.15
N PRO A 142 -1.67 8.34 28.21
CA PRO A 142 -1.11 9.38 29.05
C PRO A 142 0.00 8.85 29.98
N PRO A 143 0.81 9.75 30.56
CA PRO A 143 1.74 9.46 31.63
C PRO A 143 1.04 8.75 32.78
N SER A 144 1.76 7.86 33.45
CA SER A 144 1.22 7.09 34.56
C SER A 144 2.18 7.13 35.74
N THR A 145 1.68 7.54 36.90
CA THR A 145 2.41 7.52 38.16
C THR A 145 2.21 6.18 38.87
N ALA A 146 3.11 5.84 39.79
CA ALA A 146 3.00 4.60 40.57
C ALA A 146 1.65 4.56 41.34
N GLY A 147 0.95 3.43 41.27
CA GLY A 147 -0.31 3.19 42.01
C GLY A 147 -1.61 3.44 41.23
N LEU A 148 -1.56 3.99 40.02
CA LEU A 148 -2.73 4.05 39.12
C LEU A 148 -2.81 2.80 38.23
N PRO A 149 -4.02 2.31 37.89
CA PRO A 149 -4.17 1.16 37.01
C PRO A 149 -3.46 1.39 35.68
N ALA A 150 -2.76 0.36 35.22
CA ALA A 150 -2.14 0.31 33.91
C ALA A 150 -3.23 0.39 32.84
N TYR A 151 -3.51 1.61 32.39
CA TYR A 151 -4.27 1.95 31.18
C TYR A 151 -5.76 1.55 31.16
N THR A 152 -6.62 2.55 30.98
CA THR A 152 -8.00 2.36 30.48
C THR A 152 -8.05 2.89 29.05
N ALA A 153 -8.24 2.01 28.08
CA ALA A 153 -8.58 2.43 26.72
C ALA A 153 -9.92 3.16 26.79
N ASP A 154 -9.91 4.48 26.66
CA ASP A 154 -11.15 5.19 26.38
C ASP A 154 -11.42 5.08 24.87
N PRO A 155 -12.43 4.31 24.43
CA PRO A 155 -12.74 4.16 23.01
C PRO A 155 -13.15 5.48 22.37
N SER A 156 -13.61 6.47 23.15
CA SER A 156 -14.02 7.79 22.67
C SER A 156 -12.85 8.70 22.30
N ALA A 157 -11.64 8.37 22.76
CA ALA A 157 -10.39 9.08 22.44
C ALA A 157 -9.63 8.46 21.25
N SER A 158 -10.21 7.45 20.58
CA SER A 158 -9.59 6.77 19.43
C SER A 158 -9.84 7.53 18.13
N PHE A 159 -8.80 7.58 17.29
CA PHE A 159 -8.85 8.09 15.92
C PHE A 159 -8.85 6.92 14.95
N LEU A 160 -9.89 6.85 14.12
CA LEU A 160 -9.98 5.93 12.99
C LEU A 160 -9.57 6.68 11.72
N PRO A 161 -8.46 6.29 11.07
CA PRO A 161 -8.07 6.87 9.79
C PRO A 161 -9.12 6.64 8.70
N ASP A 162 -9.45 7.69 7.94
CA ASP A 162 -10.34 7.61 6.77
C ASP A 162 -9.66 6.93 5.58
N ALA A 163 -10.42 6.69 4.50
CA ALA A 163 -9.92 6.12 3.24
C ALA A 163 -8.73 6.88 2.62
N HIS A 164 -8.57 8.17 2.94
CA HIS A 164 -7.43 9.01 2.55
C HIS A 164 -6.72 9.50 3.82
N PRO A 165 -5.77 8.70 4.36
CA PRO A 165 -5.01 9.08 5.54
C PRO A 165 -3.97 10.14 5.18
N GLU A 166 -3.94 11.21 5.96
CA GLU A 166 -3.02 12.34 5.79
C GLU A 166 -2.28 12.60 7.10
N ALA A 167 -0.99 12.93 7.02
CA ALA A 167 -0.15 13.24 8.18
C ALA A 167 -0.73 14.40 9.02
N GLU A 168 -1.34 15.39 8.36
CA GLU A 168 -2.00 16.54 8.98
C GLU A 168 -3.15 16.13 9.90
N LYS A 169 -3.90 15.06 9.55
CA LYS A 169 -4.99 14.56 10.40
C LYS A 169 -4.45 13.96 11.69
N PHE A 170 -3.34 13.23 11.62
CA PHE A 170 -2.65 12.71 12.80
C PHE A 170 -2.08 13.84 13.66
N ALA A 171 -1.47 14.87 13.07
CA ALA A 171 -1.00 16.04 13.80
C ALA A 171 -2.15 16.77 14.53
N ARG A 172 -3.29 16.99 13.87
CA ARG A 172 -4.49 17.57 14.51
C ARG A 172 -5.07 16.68 15.61
N PHE A 173 -4.94 15.35 15.49
CA PHE A 173 -5.34 14.43 16.54
C PHE A 173 -4.44 14.59 17.78
N VAL A 174 -3.12 14.62 17.58
CA VAL A 174 -2.15 14.85 18.66
C VAL A 174 -2.36 16.22 19.30
N GLU A 175 -2.59 17.27 18.51
CA GLU A 175 -2.88 18.62 19.01
C GLU A 175 -4.15 18.65 19.88
N ARG A 176 -5.21 17.93 19.50
CA ARG A 176 -6.45 17.86 20.28
C ARG A 176 -6.30 17.09 21.58
N GLN A 177 -5.51 16.02 21.58
CA GLN A 177 -5.35 15.15 22.76
C GLN A 177 -4.28 15.67 23.73
N LEU A 178 -3.22 16.29 23.22
CA LEU A 178 -2.03 16.66 23.99
C LEU A 178 -1.73 18.16 23.99
N GLY A 179 -2.45 18.97 23.21
CA GLY A 179 -2.21 20.42 23.11
C GLY A 179 -0.92 20.81 22.37
N VAL A 180 -0.22 19.84 21.76
CA VAL A 180 1.07 20.07 21.09
C VAL A 180 0.87 20.25 19.59
N LYS A 181 1.23 21.43 19.09
CA LYS A 181 1.16 21.77 17.66
C LYS A 181 2.54 21.63 17.01
N PHE A 182 2.60 20.87 15.92
CA PHE A 182 3.79 20.73 15.07
C PHE A 182 3.42 20.80 13.59
N GLN A 183 4.36 21.23 12.76
CA GLN A 183 4.17 21.36 11.31
C GLN A 183 4.61 20.09 10.61
N ILE A 184 3.86 19.64 9.60
CA ILE A 184 4.23 18.49 8.78
C ILE A 184 5.34 18.89 7.81
N VAL A 185 6.49 18.23 7.91
CA VAL A 185 7.64 18.45 7.04
C VAL A 185 7.77 17.26 6.09
N ARG A 186 7.50 17.50 4.80
CA ARG A 186 7.60 16.49 3.75
C ARG A 186 9.00 16.45 3.15
N SER A 187 9.61 15.26 3.15
CA SER A 187 10.87 15.04 2.44
C SER A 187 10.61 14.92 0.93
N ASN A 188 10.86 16.01 0.21
CA ASN A 188 10.70 16.05 -1.26
C ASN A 188 11.84 15.35 -2.02
N THR A 189 12.80 14.72 -1.34
CA THR A 189 13.99 14.12 -1.97
C THR A 189 13.62 13.07 -3.03
N ARG A 190 12.62 12.22 -2.78
CA ARG A 190 12.17 11.21 -3.76
C ARG A 190 11.55 11.87 -4.99
N ALA A 191 10.68 12.86 -4.80
CA ALA A 191 10.06 13.60 -5.90
C ALA A 191 11.09 14.39 -6.71
N LEU A 192 12.10 14.94 -6.05
CA LEU A 192 13.20 15.63 -6.69
C LEU A 192 14.09 14.67 -7.49
N MET A 193 14.41 13.50 -6.93
CA MET A 193 15.17 12.46 -7.64
C MET A 193 14.40 11.93 -8.84
N THR A 194 13.09 11.70 -8.74
CA THR A 194 12.28 11.26 -9.89
C THR A 194 12.22 12.35 -10.96
N LEU A 195 12.06 13.62 -10.58
CA LEU A 195 12.11 14.75 -11.51
C LEU A 195 13.46 14.82 -12.25
N PHE A 196 14.58 14.75 -11.52
CA PHE A 196 15.91 14.76 -12.14
C PHE A 196 16.17 13.53 -13.00
N ALA A 197 15.68 12.35 -12.60
CA ALA A 197 15.78 11.14 -13.40
C ALA A 197 14.99 11.27 -14.72
N LEU A 198 13.78 11.84 -14.68
CA LEU A 198 12.97 12.09 -15.88
C LEU A 198 13.63 13.11 -16.81
N LEU A 199 14.15 14.21 -16.25
CA LEU A 199 14.90 15.21 -17.02
C LEU A 199 16.18 14.62 -17.63
N GLY A 200 16.94 13.84 -16.85
CA GLY A 200 18.14 13.14 -17.32
C GLY A 200 17.83 12.15 -18.44
N ALA A 201 16.75 11.38 -18.31
CA ALA A 201 16.27 10.47 -19.34
C ALA A 201 15.86 11.22 -20.62
N MET A 202 15.20 12.38 -20.49
CA MET A 202 14.83 13.21 -21.63
C MET A 202 16.06 13.72 -22.38
N VAL A 203 17.06 14.27 -21.67
CA VAL A 203 18.31 14.74 -22.27
C VAL A 203 19.09 13.58 -22.91
N ALA A 204 19.17 12.43 -22.25
CA ALA A 204 19.82 11.24 -22.78
C ALA A 204 19.14 10.71 -24.05
N ALA A 205 17.80 10.85 -24.15
CA ALA A 205 17.03 10.44 -25.31
C ALA A 205 17.21 11.37 -26.53
N VAL A 206 17.64 12.63 -26.34
CA VAL A 206 17.79 13.59 -27.45
C VAL A 206 18.74 13.08 -28.53
N ARG A 207 19.97 12.70 -28.17
CA ARG A 207 20.99 12.24 -29.13
C ARG A 207 20.55 11.02 -29.97
N PRO A 208 20.06 9.90 -29.40
CA PRO A 208 19.62 8.76 -30.19
C PRO A 208 18.39 9.07 -31.06
N ILE A 209 17.50 9.97 -30.60
CA ILE A 209 16.34 10.42 -31.40
C ILE A 209 16.79 11.23 -32.61
N LEU A 210 17.68 12.22 -32.41
CA LEU A 210 18.22 13.05 -33.49
C LEU A 210 19.00 12.21 -34.52
N ASN A 211 19.84 11.28 -34.06
CA ASN A 211 20.61 10.40 -34.94
C ASN A 211 19.73 9.50 -35.81
N ARG A 212 18.49 9.21 -35.38
CA ARG A 212 17.53 8.38 -36.12
C ARG A 212 16.25 9.13 -36.48
N ILE A 213 16.34 10.45 -36.65
CA ILE A 213 15.17 11.31 -36.87
C ILE A 213 14.38 10.91 -38.11
N ASP A 214 15.04 10.47 -39.19
CA ASP A 214 14.38 9.98 -40.41
C ASP A 214 13.53 8.73 -40.18
N PHE A 215 13.95 7.86 -39.26
CA PHE A 215 13.15 6.71 -38.86
C PHE A 215 11.90 7.16 -38.08
N PHE A 216 12.07 8.04 -37.09
CA PHE A 216 10.96 8.55 -36.29
C PHE A 216 9.97 9.37 -37.12
N LEU A 217 10.44 10.23 -38.01
CA LEU A 217 9.60 10.99 -38.93
C LEU A 217 8.81 10.07 -39.88
N ARG A 218 9.44 9.01 -40.39
CA ARG A 218 8.74 7.99 -41.18
C ARG A 218 7.68 7.25 -40.36
N LEU A 219 7.93 7.00 -39.08
CA LEU A 219 6.95 6.37 -38.18
C LEU A 219 5.78 7.33 -37.90
N VAL A 220 6.05 8.54 -37.45
CA VAL A 220 5.05 9.57 -37.10
C VAL A 220 4.21 9.99 -38.32
N ARG A 221 4.77 10.01 -39.53
CA ARG A 221 4.02 10.37 -40.74
C ARG A 221 3.06 9.26 -41.21
N LYS A 222 3.20 8.02 -40.74
CA LYS A 222 2.31 6.91 -41.13
C LYS A 222 0.93 7.10 -40.49
N LYS A 223 -0.04 7.52 -41.30
CA LYS A 223 -1.46 7.68 -40.90
C LYS A 223 -2.05 6.41 -40.27
N ALA A 224 -1.62 5.23 -40.71
CA ALA A 224 -2.08 3.95 -40.17
C ALA A 224 -1.77 3.78 -38.66
N ILE A 225 -0.64 4.30 -38.19
CA ILE A 225 -0.26 4.21 -36.78
C ILE A 225 -1.21 5.05 -35.93
N TRP A 226 -1.47 6.29 -36.36
CA TRP A 226 -2.43 7.16 -35.67
C TRP A 226 -3.85 6.61 -35.70
N MET A 227 -4.27 5.98 -36.80
CA MET A 227 -5.55 5.28 -36.86
C MET A 227 -5.64 4.18 -35.80
N VAL A 228 -4.60 3.35 -35.65
CA VAL A 228 -4.56 2.30 -34.62
C VAL A 228 -4.55 2.88 -33.22
N VAL A 229 -3.77 3.95 -32.97
CA VAL A 229 -3.70 4.63 -31.66
C VAL A 229 -5.05 5.22 -31.27
N CYS A 230 -5.69 5.98 -32.16
CA CYS A 230 -7.00 6.59 -31.89
C CYS A 230 -8.08 5.52 -31.69
N LEU A 231 -8.09 4.46 -32.51
CA LEU A 231 -9.03 3.35 -32.36
C LEU A 231 -8.78 2.58 -31.06
N GLY A 232 -7.52 2.39 -30.67
CA GLY A 232 -7.14 1.78 -29.39
C GLY A 232 -7.66 2.59 -28.20
N LEU A 233 -7.44 3.91 -28.20
CA LEU A 233 -7.95 4.80 -27.16
C LEU A 233 -9.48 4.76 -27.06
N TYR A 234 -10.18 4.79 -28.20
CA TYR A 234 -11.64 4.67 -28.26
C TYR A 234 -12.12 3.32 -27.70
N THR A 235 -11.44 2.23 -28.07
CA THR A 235 -11.72 0.87 -27.59
C THR A 235 -11.60 0.78 -26.07
N THR A 236 -10.48 1.26 -25.52
CA THR A 236 -10.22 1.31 -24.07
C THR A 236 -11.28 2.13 -23.34
N SER A 237 -11.79 3.19 -23.98
CA SER A 237 -12.81 4.05 -23.40
C SER A 237 -14.17 3.34 -23.31
N ILE A 238 -14.56 2.58 -24.35
CA ILE A 238 -15.85 1.87 -24.39
C ILE A 238 -15.84 0.55 -23.61
N SER A 239 -14.68 -0.09 -23.45
CA SER A 239 -14.57 -1.37 -22.73
C SER A 239 -14.81 -1.28 -21.23
N GLY A 240 -14.98 -0.07 -20.67
CA GLY A 240 -15.12 0.14 -19.23
C GLY A 240 -13.79 0.17 -18.48
N MET A 241 -12.65 0.32 -19.17
CA MET A 241 -11.33 0.29 -18.52
C MET A 241 -11.13 1.46 -17.53
N ILE A 242 -11.78 2.60 -17.75
CA ILE A 242 -11.78 3.71 -16.77
C ILE A 242 -12.47 3.29 -15.46
N TYR A 243 -13.54 2.49 -15.55
CA TYR A 243 -14.17 1.92 -14.36
C TYR A 243 -13.17 1.02 -13.62
N ASP A 244 -12.48 0.15 -14.35
CA ASP A 244 -11.51 -0.78 -13.79
C ASP A 244 -10.32 -0.07 -13.13
N ILE A 245 -9.77 0.98 -13.74
CA ILE A 245 -8.66 1.78 -13.18
C ILE A 245 -9.06 2.43 -11.85
N ILE A 246 -10.27 2.98 -11.77
CA ILE A 246 -10.70 3.73 -10.58
C ILE A 246 -11.06 2.77 -9.43
N ARG A 247 -11.70 1.64 -9.72
CA ARG A 247 -12.27 0.75 -8.69
C ARG A 247 -11.38 -0.46 -8.39
N ASN A 248 -10.37 -0.73 -9.22
CA ASN A 248 -9.47 -1.88 -9.14
C ASN A 248 -10.20 -3.21 -8.84
N PRO A 249 -11.23 -3.58 -9.63
CA PRO A 249 -11.94 -4.83 -9.42
C PRO A 249 -11.03 -6.04 -9.70
N PRO A 250 -11.34 -7.22 -9.14
CA PRO A 250 -10.59 -8.42 -9.47
C PRO A 250 -10.74 -8.78 -10.97
N PRO A 251 -9.74 -9.45 -11.57
CA PRO A 251 -9.75 -9.73 -13.00
C PRO A 251 -10.82 -10.75 -13.41
N TYR A 252 -11.08 -11.74 -12.55
CA TYR A 252 -12.11 -12.76 -12.70
C TYR A 252 -12.41 -13.36 -11.31
N TYR A 253 -13.49 -14.14 -11.21
CA TYR A 253 -13.81 -14.90 -10.01
C TYR A 253 -13.52 -16.39 -10.22
N MET A 254 -12.84 -17.03 -9.27
CA MET A 254 -12.63 -18.48 -9.26
C MET A 254 -13.30 -19.08 -8.03
N ASN A 255 -14.23 -20.01 -8.26
CA ASN A 255 -14.84 -20.75 -7.17
C ASN A 255 -13.82 -21.74 -6.59
N HIS A 256 -13.46 -21.58 -5.33
CA HIS A 256 -12.45 -22.42 -4.66
C HIS A 256 -12.91 -23.87 -4.47
N GLN A 257 -14.21 -24.14 -4.47
CA GLN A 257 -14.76 -25.49 -4.27
C GLN A 257 -14.94 -26.26 -5.57
N THR A 258 -15.34 -25.59 -6.65
CA THR A 258 -15.63 -26.23 -7.94
C THR A 258 -14.56 -26.00 -8.99
N GLY A 259 -13.59 -25.09 -8.75
CA GLY A 259 -12.56 -24.70 -9.72
C GLY A 259 -13.09 -23.92 -10.93
N GLN A 260 -14.39 -23.59 -10.97
CA GLN A 260 -15.00 -22.89 -12.09
C GLN A 260 -14.61 -21.41 -12.10
N ILE A 261 -14.24 -20.92 -13.29
CA ILE A 261 -13.85 -19.52 -13.52
C ILE A 261 -15.04 -18.78 -14.14
N ASN A 262 -15.47 -17.71 -13.47
CA ASN A 262 -16.51 -16.81 -13.96
C ASN A 262 -15.88 -15.50 -14.43
N PHE A 263 -16.01 -15.21 -15.72
CA PHE A 263 -15.50 -14.00 -16.35
C PHE A 263 -16.44 -12.79 -16.24
N PHE A 264 -17.72 -13.02 -15.94
CA PHE A 264 -18.75 -11.99 -15.81
C PHE A 264 -19.21 -11.86 -14.37
N HIS A 265 -19.33 -10.62 -13.89
CA HIS A 265 -19.82 -10.37 -12.54
C HIS A 265 -21.35 -10.58 -12.47
N PRO A 266 -21.89 -11.28 -11.46
CA PRO A 266 -23.33 -11.58 -11.38
C PRO A 266 -24.21 -10.35 -11.10
N GLN A 267 -23.67 -9.33 -10.45
CA GLN A 267 -24.38 -8.06 -10.22
C GLN A 267 -24.15 -7.07 -11.36
N SER A 268 -25.21 -6.38 -11.79
CA SER A 268 -25.17 -5.40 -12.90
C SER A 268 -24.36 -4.14 -12.58
N ASN A 269 -24.26 -3.74 -11.30
CA ASN A 269 -23.54 -2.54 -10.86
C ASN A 269 -22.02 -2.74 -10.71
N GLN A 270 -21.52 -3.96 -10.92
CA GLN A 270 -20.10 -4.29 -10.81
C GLN A 270 -19.61 -4.98 -12.08
N GLN A 271 -18.31 -4.91 -12.31
CA GLN A 271 -17.66 -5.43 -13.51
C GLN A 271 -16.31 -6.01 -13.13
N PHE A 272 -15.92 -7.11 -13.79
CA PHE A 272 -14.57 -7.65 -13.75
C PHE A 272 -13.72 -7.09 -14.89
N VAL A 273 -12.40 -7.10 -14.72
CA VAL A 273 -11.48 -6.61 -15.77
C VAL A 273 -11.59 -7.45 -17.05
N ALA A 274 -11.71 -8.79 -16.90
CA ALA A 274 -11.86 -9.67 -18.07
C ALA A 274 -13.15 -9.40 -18.84
N GLU A 275 -14.25 -9.10 -18.14
CA GLU A 275 -15.52 -8.74 -18.75
C GLU A 275 -15.40 -7.52 -19.67
N GLY A 276 -14.72 -6.47 -19.20
CA GLY A 276 -14.49 -5.26 -19.97
C GLY A 276 -13.72 -5.53 -21.26
N PHE A 277 -12.63 -6.29 -21.17
CA PHE A 277 -11.85 -6.67 -22.35
C PHE A 277 -12.65 -7.52 -23.35
N ILE A 278 -13.42 -8.52 -22.88
CA ILE A 278 -14.24 -9.37 -23.76
C ILE A 278 -15.24 -8.52 -24.55
N ILE A 279 -16.01 -7.66 -23.87
CA ILE A 279 -16.99 -6.78 -24.52
C ILE A 279 -16.31 -5.75 -25.43
N GLY A 280 -15.16 -5.20 -25.01
CA GLY A 280 -14.33 -4.31 -25.83
C GLY A 280 -13.91 -4.95 -27.15
N PHE A 281 -13.34 -6.16 -27.10
CA PHE A 281 -12.91 -6.88 -28.31
C PHE A 281 -14.07 -7.28 -29.21
N LEU A 282 -15.22 -7.69 -28.66
CA LEU A 282 -16.41 -7.99 -29.46
C LEU A 282 -16.90 -6.76 -30.23
N ASN A 283 -16.96 -5.59 -29.58
CA ASN A 283 -17.36 -4.34 -30.22
C ASN A 283 -16.38 -3.91 -31.32
N VAL A 284 -15.07 -4.00 -31.07
CA VAL A 284 -14.06 -3.70 -32.08
C VAL A 284 -14.11 -4.68 -33.24
N GLY A 285 -14.27 -5.98 -32.96
CA GLY A 285 -14.44 -7.00 -33.99
C GLY A 285 -15.64 -6.71 -34.90
N ALA A 286 -16.77 -6.32 -34.31
CA ALA A 286 -17.97 -5.92 -35.06
C ALA A 286 -17.71 -4.68 -35.92
N ALA A 287 -17.05 -3.65 -35.36
CA ALA A 287 -16.68 -2.45 -36.12
C ALA A 287 -15.73 -2.76 -37.28
N ILE A 288 -14.71 -3.61 -37.06
CA ILE A 288 -13.76 -4.04 -38.10
C ILE A 288 -14.49 -4.81 -39.21
N ALA A 289 -15.43 -5.70 -38.87
CA ALA A 289 -16.22 -6.43 -39.87
C ALA A 289 -17.00 -5.46 -40.78
N LEU A 290 -17.61 -4.42 -40.21
CA LEU A 290 -18.32 -3.39 -40.96
C LEU A 290 -17.36 -2.53 -41.84
N ILE A 291 -16.22 -2.12 -41.28
CA ILE A 291 -15.22 -1.33 -42.01
C ILE A 291 -14.64 -2.13 -43.18
N LEU A 292 -14.31 -3.41 -42.97
CA LEU A 292 -13.83 -4.31 -44.03
C LEU A 292 -14.88 -4.50 -45.12
N MET A 293 -16.15 -4.67 -44.74
CA MET A 293 -17.26 -4.76 -45.68
C MET A 293 -17.30 -3.53 -46.61
N VAL A 294 -17.28 -2.31 -46.06
CA VAL A 294 -17.38 -1.07 -46.85
C VAL A 294 -16.13 -0.80 -47.68
N THR A 295 -14.95 -1.05 -47.13
CA THR A 295 -13.67 -0.74 -47.79
C THR A 295 -13.34 -1.72 -48.91
N GLN A 296 -13.51 -3.02 -48.68
CA GLN A 296 -13.17 -4.04 -49.66
C GLN A 296 -14.21 -4.15 -50.77
N MET A 297 -15.46 -3.74 -50.52
CA MET A 297 -16.50 -3.62 -51.55
C MET A 297 -16.05 -2.74 -52.73
N LYS A 298 -15.19 -1.74 -52.49
CA LYS A 298 -14.64 -0.84 -53.51
C LYS A 298 -13.45 -1.44 -54.27
N ARG A 299 -12.84 -2.52 -53.75
CA ARG A 299 -11.57 -3.08 -54.25
C ARG A 299 -11.77 -4.30 -55.15
N PHE A 300 -12.79 -5.11 -54.90
CA PHE A 300 -13.10 -6.28 -55.73
C PHE A 300 -13.75 -5.86 -57.06
N LYS A 301 -13.17 -6.30 -58.17
CA LYS A 301 -13.71 -6.08 -59.53
C LYS A 301 -14.74 -7.13 -59.92
N ASP A 302 -14.54 -8.39 -59.50
CA ASP A 302 -15.46 -9.48 -59.81
C ASP A 302 -16.73 -9.41 -58.94
N PRO A 303 -17.93 -9.45 -59.55
CA PRO A 303 -19.18 -9.33 -58.82
C PRO A 303 -19.43 -10.50 -57.87
N GLN A 304 -19.02 -11.73 -58.25
CA GLN A 304 -19.19 -12.92 -57.43
C GLN A 304 -18.36 -12.86 -56.14
N ASN A 305 -17.05 -12.58 -56.27
CA ASN A 305 -16.14 -12.48 -55.12
C ASN A 305 -16.53 -11.33 -54.19
N LYS A 306 -17.02 -10.22 -54.74
CA LYS A 306 -17.55 -9.09 -53.98
C LYS A 306 -18.76 -9.48 -53.13
N SER A 307 -19.74 -10.16 -53.72
CA SER A 307 -20.95 -10.60 -53.01
C SER A 307 -20.61 -11.58 -51.88
N THR A 308 -19.76 -12.57 -52.16
CA THR A 308 -19.33 -13.56 -51.16
C THR A 308 -18.60 -12.91 -49.99
N PHE A 309 -17.65 -12.00 -50.25
CA PHE A 309 -16.90 -11.33 -49.19
C PHE A 309 -17.81 -10.46 -48.30
N VAL A 310 -18.71 -9.68 -48.91
CA VAL A 310 -19.68 -8.87 -48.17
C VAL A 310 -20.61 -9.74 -47.33
N GLY A 311 -21.08 -10.87 -47.89
CA GLY A 311 -21.91 -11.84 -47.16
C GLY A 311 -21.21 -12.42 -45.93
N ILE A 312 -19.92 -12.76 -46.05
CA ILE A 312 -19.12 -13.25 -44.92
C ILE A 312 -18.96 -12.16 -43.85
N CYS A 313 -18.55 -10.95 -44.23
CA CYS A 313 -18.38 -9.85 -43.26
C CYS A 313 -19.69 -9.50 -42.55
N TYR A 314 -20.82 -9.51 -43.28
CA TYR A 314 -22.14 -9.29 -42.71
C TYR A 314 -22.52 -10.41 -41.73
N ALA A 315 -22.30 -11.67 -42.08
CA ALA A 315 -22.56 -12.80 -41.19
C ALA A 315 -21.73 -12.71 -39.89
N VAL A 316 -20.43 -12.39 -40.00
CA VAL A 316 -19.56 -12.18 -38.85
C VAL A 316 -20.06 -11.04 -37.97
N PHE A 317 -20.45 -9.91 -38.57
CA PHE A 317 -21.03 -8.78 -37.84
C PHE A 317 -22.29 -9.18 -37.04
N VAL A 318 -23.22 -9.90 -37.68
CA VAL A 318 -24.46 -10.37 -37.03
C VAL A 318 -24.16 -11.33 -35.89
N ILE A 319 -23.22 -12.28 -36.06
CA ILE A 319 -22.83 -13.23 -35.01
C ILE A 319 -22.23 -12.50 -33.80
N LEU A 320 -21.34 -11.53 -34.04
CA LEU A 320 -20.73 -10.75 -32.96
C LEU A 320 -21.78 -9.90 -32.23
N LEU A 321 -22.69 -9.23 -32.97
CA LEU A 321 -23.77 -8.45 -32.38
C LEU A 321 -24.72 -9.31 -31.55
N TYR A 322 -25.08 -10.49 -32.06
CA TYR A 322 -25.88 -11.46 -31.32
C TYR A 322 -25.19 -11.90 -30.03
N THR A 323 -23.88 -12.16 -30.08
CA THR A 323 -23.09 -12.54 -28.90
C THR A 323 -23.07 -11.41 -27.86
N ILE A 324 -22.89 -10.16 -28.27
CA ILE A 324 -22.94 -8.99 -27.38
C ILE A 324 -24.31 -8.89 -26.69
N ILE A 325 -25.40 -9.01 -27.46
CA ILE A 325 -26.77 -8.94 -26.93
C ILE A 325 -27.03 -10.11 -25.96
N SER A 326 -26.56 -11.32 -26.29
CA SER A 326 -26.69 -12.50 -25.43
C SER A 326 -25.98 -12.28 -24.08
N LEU A 327 -24.73 -11.82 -24.09
CA LEU A 327 -23.97 -11.51 -22.88
C LEU A 327 -24.63 -10.38 -22.07
N TYR A 328 -25.13 -9.36 -22.75
CA TYR A 328 -25.88 -8.28 -22.11
C TYR A 328 -27.14 -8.78 -21.38
N ARG A 329 -27.89 -9.72 -21.99
CA ARG A 329 -29.06 -10.36 -21.37
C ARG A 329 -28.70 -11.22 -20.16
N VAL A 330 -27.57 -11.94 -20.22
CA VAL A 330 -27.08 -12.74 -19.07
C VAL A 330 -26.77 -11.84 -17.88
N LYS A 331 -26.13 -10.68 -18.12
CA LYS A 331 -25.82 -9.69 -17.06
C LYS A 331 -27.05 -8.94 -16.57
N ASN A 332 -27.96 -8.60 -17.46
CA ASN A 332 -29.19 -7.87 -17.19
C ASN A 332 -30.39 -8.78 -17.34
N ARG A 333 -30.56 -9.72 -16.41
CA ARG A 333 -31.64 -10.72 -16.44
C ARG A 333 -33.05 -10.11 -16.50
N TRP A 334 -33.21 -8.87 -16.03
CA TRP A 334 -34.47 -8.12 -16.12
C TRP A 334 -34.86 -7.77 -17.56
N TYR A 335 -33.89 -7.68 -18.48
CA TYR A 335 -34.12 -7.41 -19.92
C TYR A 335 -34.78 -8.60 -20.65
N MET A 336 -34.85 -9.78 -20.04
CA MET A 336 -35.53 -10.96 -20.61
C MET A 336 -37.00 -11.09 -20.21
N ARG A 337 -37.56 -10.15 -19.44
CA ARG A 337 -38.97 -10.18 -18.98
C ARG A 337 -39.92 -9.26 -19.75
N VAL A 338 -39.46 -8.64 -20.82
CA VAL A 338 -40.26 -7.90 -21.81
C VAL A 338 -40.06 -8.59 -23.15
#